data_AF-A0A7X7YW03-F1
#
_entry.id   AF-A0A7X7YW03-F1
#
_cell.length_a   1.000
_cell.length_b   1.000
_cell.length_c   1.000
_cell.angle_alpha   90.00
_cell.angle_beta   90.00
_cell.angle_gamma   90.00
#
_symmetry.space_group_name_H-M   'P 1'
#
loop_
_entity.id
_entity.type
_entity.pdbx_description
1 polymer ?
#
loop_
_entity_poly.entity_id
_entity_poly.type
_entity_poly.pdbx_seq_one_letter_code
_entity_poly.pdbx_strand_id
1 'polypeptide(L)'
;MRAHRGFTLVELMIIVALLGIMAAIVIPEFGSNTSEARTSALNSDLAAIRKQIELYRYHHQEQLPAAAGETGPDFIRRMTTKTDGTGGVGTEFGPYFLRMPTNPFNDLDTVRVGNAAAGANTHGWRFDPATGEFQADDNIDADHNGIPDHVGL
;
A
#
# COMPACT_ATOMS: atom_id res chain seq x y z
N MET A 1 40.71 36.85 39.07
CA MET A 1 39.67 37.48 38.22
C MET A 1 39.68 36.75 36.87
N ARG A 2 38.55 36.17 36.46
CA ARG A 2 38.44 35.46 35.17
C ARG A 2 38.15 36.49 34.07
N ALA A 3 38.97 36.51 33.01
CA ALA A 3 38.75 37.38 31.86
C ALA A 3 37.51 36.91 31.08
N HIS A 4 36.52 37.77 30.92
CA HIS A 4 35.43 37.57 29.96
C HIS A 4 35.93 37.94 28.57
N ARG A 5 36.19 36.92 27.74
CA ARG A 5 36.42 37.10 26.30
C ARG A 5 35.07 37.42 25.65
N GLY A 6 34.91 38.66 25.19
CA GLY A 6 33.78 39.08 24.37
C GLY A 6 33.95 38.60 22.92
N PHE A 7 32.84 38.27 22.26
CA PHE A 7 32.80 37.94 20.84
C PHE A 7 33.27 39.10 19.97
N THR A 8 33.99 38.81 18.89
CA THR A 8 34.41 39.85 17.93
C THR A 8 33.32 40.09 16.88
N LEU A 9 33.21 41.33 16.41
CA LEU A 9 32.26 41.68 15.34
C LEU A 9 32.54 40.87 14.06
N VAL A 10 33.82 40.64 13.76
CA VAL A 10 34.26 39.84 12.61
C VAL A 10 33.80 38.39 12.71
N GLU A 11 33.83 37.81 13.92
CA GLU A 11 33.37 36.45 14.18
C GLU A 11 31.87 36.31 13.91
N LEU A 12 31.06 37.28 14.35
CA LEU A 12 29.63 37.29 14.05
C LEU A 12 29.36 37.46 12.54
N MET A 13 30.13 38.30 11.84
CA MET A 13 29.96 38.51 10.40
C MET A 13 30.21 37.22 9.59
N ILE A 14 31.26 36.48 9.92
CA ILE A 14 31.57 35.22 9.23
C ILE A 14 30.46 34.18 9.49
N ILE A 15 29.94 34.11 10.73
CA ILE A 15 28.85 33.19 11.08
C ILE A 15 27.60 33.49 10.25
N VAL A 16 27.20 34.75 10.15
CA VAL A 16 26.00 35.12 9.37
C VAL A 16 26.21 34.89 7.87
N ALA A 17 27.41 35.15 7.35
CA ALA A 17 27.75 34.86 5.96
C ALA A 17 27.67 33.35 5.66
N LEU A 18 28.18 32.49 6.54
CA LEU A 18 28.11 31.04 6.40
C LEU A 18 26.66 30.52 6.51
N LEU A 19 25.87 31.05 7.46
CA LEU A 19 24.45 30.72 7.57
C LEU A 19 23.67 31.11 6.30
N GLY A 20 24.01 32.24 5.67
CA GLY A 20 23.42 32.66 4.40
C GLY A 20 23.72 31.70 3.24
N ILE A 21 24.96 31.19 3.15
CA ILE A 21 25.34 30.19 2.13
C ILE A 21 24.65 28.85 2.40
N MET A 22 24.64 28.39 3.66
CA MET A 22 24.00 27.12 4.03
C MET A 22 22.50 27.13 3.74
N ALA A 23 21.81 28.24 4.04
CA ALA A 23 20.37 28.37 3.79
C ALA A 23 20.01 28.25 2.31
N ALA A 24 20.92 28.60 1.39
CA ALA A 24 20.67 28.51 -0.05
C ALA A 24 20.83 27.08 -0.62
N ILE A 25 21.56 26.19 0.06
CA ILE A 25 21.91 24.84 -0.44
C ILE A 25 21.02 23.76 0.17
N VAL A 26 20.38 24.03 1.31
CA VAL A 26 19.49 23.07 1.98
C VAL A 26 18.20 22.93 1.17
N ILE A 27 18.24 22.02 0.20
CA ILE A 27 17.06 21.42 -0.41
C ILE A 27 16.81 20.11 0.32
N PRO A 28 15.78 20.00 1.16
CA PRO A 28 15.42 18.73 1.75
C PRO A 28 14.81 17.82 0.68
N GLU A 29 15.55 16.80 0.24
CA GLU A 29 15.06 15.77 -0.67
C GLU A 29 14.27 14.70 0.14
N PHE A 30 12.97 14.91 0.29
CA PHE A 30 12.06 13.97 0.99
C PHE A 30 11.10 13.19 0.06
N GLY A 31 11.20 13.38 -1.26
CA GLY A 31 10.15 12.95 -2.20
C GLY A 31 10.32 11.54 -2.80
N SER A 32 11.50 11.22 -3.33
CA SER A 32 11.71 10.06 -4.22
C SER A 32 11.76 8.72 -3.48
N ASN A 33 12.51 8.63 -2.38
CA ASN A 33 12.67 7.37 -1.62
C ASN A 33 11.35 6.84 -1.01
N THR A 34 10.33 7.69 -0.89
CA THR A 34 9.03 7.29 -0.36
C THR A 34 8.23 6.49 -1.39
N SER A 35 8.37 6.76 -2.69
CA SER A 35 7.61 6.06 -3.72
C SER A 35 8.07 4.62 -3.91
N GLU A 36 9.38 4.41 -4.10
CA GLU A 36 9.94 3.06 -4.27
C GLU A 36 9.64 2.17 -3.06
N ALA A 37 9.67 2.73 -1.85
CA ALA A 37 9.28 2.03 -0.64
C ALA A 37 7.79 1.63 -0.65
N ARG A 38 6.90 2.50 -1.14
CA ARG A 38 5.47 2.20 -1.31
C ARG A 38 5.24 1.13 -2.37
N THR A 39 5.92 1.19 -3.51
CA THR A 39 5.82 0.16 -4.58
C THR A 39 6.33 -1.19 -4.08
N SER A 40 7.41 -1.21 -3.29
CA SER A 40 7.93 -2.44 -2.67
C SER A 40 6.94 -3.03 -1.64
N ALA A 41 6.32 -2.18 -0.82
CA ALA A 41 5.28 -2.58 0.11
C ALA A 41 4.05 -3.15 -0.63
N LEU A 42 3.57 -2.45 -1.67
CA LEU A 42 2.45 -2.87 -2.51
C LEU A 42 2.70 -4.26 -3.10
N ASN A 43 3.88 -4.49 -3.66
CA ASN A 43 4.28 -5.80 -4.21
C ASN A 43 4.27 -6.91 -3.17
N SER A 44 4.78 -6.61 -1.97
CA SER A 44 4.82 -7.57 -0.87
C SER A 44 3.40 -7.94 -0.41
N ASP A 45 2.52 -6.94 -0.30
CA ASP A 45 1.12 -7.13 0.08
C ASP A 45 0.34 -7.89 -0.99
N LEU A 46 0.49 -7.56 -2.28
CA LEU A 46 -0.11 -8.30 -3.39
C LEU A 46 0.31 -9.77 -3.39
N ALA A 47 1.61 -10.04 -3.22
CA ALA A 47 2.13 -11.41 -3.16
C ALA A 47 1.58 -12.17 -1.95
N ALA A 48 1.43 -11.52 -0.80
CA ALA A 48 0.83 -12.13 0.39
C ALA A 48 -0.66 -12.43 0.17
N ILE A 49 -1.43 -11.48 -0.36
CA ILE A 49 -2.87 -11.63 -0.60
C ILE A 49 -3.13 -12.74 -1.62
N ARG A 50 -2.43 -12.76 -2.75
CA ARG A 50 -2.56 -13.80 -3.77
C ARG A 50 -2.27 -15.19 -3.22
N LYS A 51 -1.22 -15.35 -2.38
CA LYS A 51 -0.93 -16.63 -1.71
C LYS A 51 -2.07 -17.10 -0.82
N GLN A 52 -2.71 -16.19 -0.08
CA GLN A 52 -3.83 -16.55 0.77
C GLN A 52 -5.11 -16.84 -0.01
N ILE A 53 -5.33 -16.17 -1.14
CA ILE A 53 -6.42 -16.52 -2.06
C ILE A 53 -6.23 -17.95 -2.57
N GLU A 54 -5.01 -18.33 -2.96
CA GLU A 54 -4.72 -19.70 -3.38
C GLU A 54 -4.93 -20.72 -2.25
N LEU A 55 -4.52 -20.40 -1.02
CA LEU A 55 -4.80 -21.25 0.13
C LEU A 55 -6.31 -21.38 0.40
N TYR A 56 -7.07 -20.29 0.25
CA TYR A 56 -8.52 -20.31 0.35
C TYR A 56 -9.12 -21.26 -0.70
N ARG A 57 -8.70 -21.15 -1.96
CA ARG A 57 -9.18 -22.00 -3.06
C ARG A 57 -8.93 -23.47 -2.78
N TYR A 58 -7.76 -23.82 -2.27
CA TYR A 58 -7.41 -25.19 -1.92
C TYR A 58 -8.36 -25.78 -0.86
N HIS A 59 -8.71 -25.02 0.17
CA HIS A 59 -9.64 -25.48 1.21
C HIS A 59 -11.11 -25.54 0.76
N HIS A 60 -11.50 -24.71 -0.21
CA HIS A 60 -12.90 -24.58 -0.65
C HIS A 60 -13.15 -25.18 -2.02
N GLN A 61 -12.45 -26.25 -2.38
CA GLN A 61 -12.69 -27.01 -3.61
C GLN A 61 -12.61 -26.14 -4.88
N GLU A 62 -11.53 -25.36 -4.99
CA GLU A 62 -11.24 -24.42 -6.09
C GLU A 62 -12.18 -23.20 -6.16
N GLN A 63 -13.05 -23.00 -5.18
CA GLN A 63 -13.90 -21.81 -5.12
C GLN A 63 -13.08 -20.58 -4.75
N LEU A 64 -13.37 -19.47 -5.42
CA LEU A 64 -12.79 -18.18 -5.14
C LEU A 64 -13.46 -17.52 -3.91
N PRO A 65 -12.76 -16.62 -3.20
CA PRO A 65 -13.29 -15.93 -2.02
C PRO A 65 -14.39 -14.89 -2.33
N ALA A 66 -14.70 -14.64 -3.62
CA ALA A 66 -15.91 -13.97 -4.04
C ALA A 66 -16.40 -14.49 -5.39
N ALA A 67 -17.72 -14.50 -5.57
CA ALA A 67 -18.40 -14.88 -6.81
C ALA A 67 -18.90 -13.64 -7.58
N ALA A 68 -19.30 -13.85 -8.84
CA ALA A 68 -19.90 -12.78 -9.65
C ALA A 68 -21.19 -12.25 -8.99
N GLY A 69 -21.27 -10.94 -8.78
CA GLY A 69 -22.40 -10.28 -8.11
C GLY A 69 -22.23 -10.09 -6.60
N GLU A 70 -21.18 -10.65 -6.00
CA GLU A 70 -20.82 -10.37 -4.61
C GLU A 70 -19.99 -9.08 -4.48
N THR A 71 -19.86 -8.62 -3.24
CA THR A 71 -19.23 -7.33 -2.92
C THR A 71 -17.91 -7.49 -2.17
N GLY A 72 -17.16 -6.40 -2.04
CA GLY A 72 -15.94 -6.34 -1.23
C GLY A 72 -16.09 -6.89 0.19
N PRO A 73 -17.13 -6.51 0.95
CA PRO A 73 -17.41 -7.08 2.26
C PRO A 73 -17.52 -8.61 2.29
N ASP A 74 -18.10 -9.23 1.26
CA ASP A 74 -18.19 -10.69 1.17
C ASP A 74 -16.82 -11.33 1.01
N PHE A 75 -15.97 -10.77 0.14
CA PHE A 75 -14.57 -11.15 -0.01
C PHE A 75 -13.83 -11.03 1.33
N ILE A 76 -13.91 -9.85 1.96
CA ILE A 76 -13.17 -9.54 3.19
C ILE A 76 -13.61 -10.47 4.31
N ARG A 77 -14.91 -10.75 4.44
CA ARG A 77 -15.43 -11.70 5.43
C ARG A 77 -14.79 -13.07 5.25
N ARG A 78 -14.75 -13.61 4.02
CA ARG A 78 -14.18 -14.94 3.77
C ARG A 78 -12.67 -15.02 4.00
N MET A 79 -11.96 -13.91 3.80
CA MET A 79 -10.52 -13.84 4.06
C MET A 79 -10.18 -13.62 5.53
N THR A 80 -11.03 -12.92 6.30
CA THR A 80 -10.72 -12.47 7.67
C THR A 80 -11.46 -13.23 8.78
N THR A 81 -12.44 -14.05 8.43
CA THR A 81 -13.19 -14.88 9.38
C THR A 81 -12.94 -16.36 9.13
N LYS A 82 -13.39 -17.20 10.06
CA LYS A 82 -13.41 -18.63 9.84
C LYS A 82 -14.58 -19.04 8.95
N THR A 83 -14.33 -19.96 8.03
CA THR A 83 -15.32 -20.44 7.08
C THR A 83 -15.56 -21.95 7.19
N ASP A 84 -16.71 -22.37 6.68
CA ASP A 84 -17.00 -23.78 6.38
C ASP A 84 -16.47 -24.16 4.98
N GLY A 85 -16.56 -25.43 4.60
CA GLY A 85 -16.12 -25.91 3.28
C GLY A 85 -16.79 -25.25 2.06
N THR A 86 -17.85 -24.45 2.23
CA THR A 86 -18.56 -23.72 1.17
C THR A 86 -18.31 -22.20 1.19
N GLY A 87 -17.44 -21.70 2.08
CA GLY A 87 -17.17 -20.27 2.23
C GLY A 87 -18.24 -19.52 3.03
N GLY A 88 -19.16 -20.24 3.66
CA GLY A 88 -20.08 -19.73 4.68
C GLY A 88 -19.34 -19.44 5.98
N VAL A 89 -20.01 -18.83 6.96
CA VAL A 89 -19.42 -18.63 8.29
C VAL A 89 -19.30 -19.99 8.98
N GLY A 90 -18.10 -20.34 9.43
CA GLY A 90 -17.83 -21.66 10.00
C GLY A 90 -16.67 -21.65 11.00
N THR A 91 -16.11 -22.83 11.28
CA THR A 91 -15.02 -22.98 12.27
C THR A 91 -13.82 -23.76 11.74
N GLU A 92 -13.90 -24.25 10.49
CA GLU A 92 -13.00 -25.25 9.92
C GLU A 92 -11.76 -24.59 9.30
N PHE A 93 -11.98 -23.61 8.42
CA PHE A 93 -10.92 -23.00 7.63
C PHE A 93 -10.72 -21.53 7.98
N GLY A 94 -9.50 -21.03 7.75
CA GLY A 94 -9.13 -19.65 8.05
C GLY A 94 -9.01 -19.32 9.56
N PRO A 95 -8.97 -18.03 9.93
CA PRO A 95 -8.92 -16.90 9.01
C PRO A 95 -7.59 -16.88 8.24
N TYR A 96 -7.63 -16.41 7.00
CA TYR A 96 -6.46 -16.31 6.13
C TYR A 96 -5.66 -15.04 6.41
N PHE A 97 -6.35 -14.00 6.86
CA PHE A 97 -5.79 -12.76 7.38
C PHE A 97 -6.46 -12.35 8.68
N LEU A 98 -5.74 -11.66 9.57
CA LEU A 98 -6.35 -11.02 10.74
C LEU A 98 -7.11 -9.75 10.36
N ARG A 99 -6.62 -9.05 9.33
CA ARG A 99 -7.23 -7.88 8.70
C ARG A 99 -6.65 -7.72 7.30
N MET A 100 -7.36 -7.01 6.44
CA MET A 100 -6.83 -6.68 5.12
C MET A 100 -5.66 -5.70 5.23
N PRO A 101 -4.58 -5.90 4.47
CA PRO A 101 -3.55 -4.88 4.30
C PRO A 101 -4.13 -3.60 3.69
N THR A 102 -3.53 -2.47 4.06
CA THR A 102 -3.90 -1.15 3.53
C THR A 102 -3.03 -0.86 2.31
N ASN A 103 -3.64 -0.42 1.21
CA ASN A 103 -2.89 -0.04 0.02
C ASN A 103 -2.04 1.22 0.33
N PRO A 104 -0.71 1.19 0.13
CA PRO A 104 0.20 2.29 0.46
C PRO A 104 0.06 3.56 -0.40
N PHE A 105 -0.73 3.51 -1.48
CA PHE A 105 -0.94 4.62 -2.42
C PHE A 105 -2.23 5.41 -2.18
N ASN A 106 -3.26 4.80 -1.60
CA ASN A 106 -4.53 5.47 -1.32
C ASN A 106 -5.07 5.26 0.10
N ASP A 107 -4.31 4.58 0.97
CA ASP A 107 -4.63 4.35 2.38
C ASP A 107 -5.97 3.61 2.62
N LEU A 108 -6.46 2.86 1.63
CA LEU A 108 -7.68 2.05 1.72
C LEU A 108 -7.37 0.57 1.92
N ASP A 109 -8.14 -0.11 2.76
CA ASP A 109 -8.10 -1.56 3.00
C ASP A 109 -9.30 -2.30 2.38
N THR A 110 -10.10 -1.58 1.59
CA THR A 110 -11.32 -2.09 0.97
C THR A 110 -11.03 -2.82 -0.34
N VAL A 111 -11.92 -3.73 -0.73
CA VAL A 111 -11.81 -4.51 -1.97
C VAL A 111 -12.99 -4.21 -2.87
N ARG A 112 -12.73 -3.90 -4.14
CA ARG A 112 -13.73 -3.86 -5.20
C ARG A 112 -13.81 -5.22 -5.87
N VAL A 113 -14.98 -5.83 -5.88
CA VAL A 113 -15.21 -7.10 -6.61
C VAL A 113 -15.83 -6.78 -7.97
N GLY A 114 -15.23 -7.27 -9.05
CA GLY A 114 -15.79 -7.13 -10.40
C GLY A 114 -14.76 -7.18 -11.52
N ASN A 115 -15.27 -7.21 -12.75
CA ASN A 115 -14.48 -7.32 -13.98
C ASN A 115 -13.92 -5.99 -14.50
N ALA A 116 -14.37 -4.84 -13.97
CA ALA A 116 -13.85 -3.54 -14.38
C ALA A 116 -12.39 -3.41 -13.96
N ALA A 117 -11.53 -2.97 -14.89
CA ALA A 117 -10.07 -2.89 -14.74
C ALA A 117 -9.62 -2.17 -13.46
N ALA A 118 -8.42 -2.51 -12.98
CA ALA A 118 -7.72 -1.76 -11.93
C ALA A 118 -7.50 -0.29 -12.36
N GLY A 119 -7.38 0.63 -11.40
CA GLY A 119 -7.16 2.04 -11.70
C GLY A 119 -8.29 3.00 -11.34
N ALA A 120 -9.37 2.53 -10.70
CA ALA A 120 -10.52 3.38 -10.42
C ALA A 120 -10.28 4.33 -9.23
N ASN A 121 -9.28 4.02 -8.38
CA ASN A 121 -9.00 4.73 -7.12
C ASN A 121 -10.22 4.86 -6.21
N THR A 122 -11.06 3.83 -6.22
CA THR A 122 -12.28 3.77 -5.39
C THR A 122 -12.10 2.91 -4.15
N HIS A 123 -11.21 1.92 -4.23
CA HIS A 123 -10.91 0.95 -3.19
C HIS A 123 -9.39 0.78 -3.07
N GLY A 124 -8.91 0.10 -2.03
CA GLY A 124 -7.50 -0.24 -1.93
C GLY A 124 -7.11 -1.30 -2.95
N TRP A 125 -8.01 -2.26 -3.17
CA TRP A 125 -7.75 -3.45 -3.96
C TRP A 125 -8.90 -3.76 -4.92
N ARG A 126 -8.60 -4.52 -5.96
CA ARG A 126 -9.54 -5.10 -6.90
C ARG A 126 -9.40 -6.61 -6.91
N PHE A 127 -10.54 -7.30 -6.91
CA PHE A 127 -10.63 -8.74 -7.15
C PHE A 127 -11.58 -9.04 -8.32
N ASP A 128 -11.12 -9.86 -9.27
CA ASP A 128 -11.93 -10.36 -10.37
C ASP A 128 -12.49 -11.76 -10.03
N PRO A 129 -13.81 -11.90 -9.82
CA PRO A 129 -14.41 -13.20 -9.50
C PRO A 129 -14.47 -14.17 -10.69
N ALA A 130 -14.23 -13.71 -11.92
CA ALA A 130 -14.24 -14.57 -13.11
C ALA A 130 -12.86 -15.21 -13.36
N THR A 131 -11.78 -14.49 -13.08
CA THR A 131 -10.40 -14.94 -13.34
C THR A 131 -9.63 -15.29 -12.06
N GLY A 132 -10.08 -14.82 -10.90
CA GLY A 132 -9.35 -14.90 -9.64
C GLY A 132 -8.23 -13.86 -9.53
N GLU A 133 -8.12 -12.93 -10.48
CA GLU A 133 -7.08 -11.91 -10.50
C GLU A 133 -7.27 -10.93 -9.32
N PHE A 134 -6.16 -10.64 -8.63
CA PHE A 134 -6.14 -9.66 -7.54
C PHE A 134 -5.08 -8.59 -7.83
N GLN A 135 -5.50 -7.32 -7.79
CA GLN A 135 -4.70 -6.16 -8.18
C GLN A 135 -4.91 -5.00 -7.21
N ALA A 136 -4.03 -4.01 -7.24
CA ALA A 136 -4.26 -2.74 -6.58
C ALA A 136 -5.35 -1.95 -7.33
N ASP A 137 -6.15 -1.15 -6.63
CA ASP A 137 -7.15 -0.25 -7.25
C ASP A 137 -6.77 1.23 -7.08
N ASP A 138 -5.48 1.58 -7.09
CA ASP A 138 -5.00 2.97 -7.12
C ASP A 138 -4.82 3.47 -8.57
N ASN A 139 -4.57 4.76 -8.79
CA ASN A 139 -4.26 5.33 -10.11
C ASN A 139 -2.91 6.05 -10.13
N ILE A 140 -2.01 5.69 -9.21
CA ILE A 140 -0.76 6.43 -9.01
C ILE A 140 0.26 6.01 -10.05
N ASP A 141 0.78 6.99 -10.78
CA ASP A 141 1.94 6.90 -11.66
C ASP A 141 3.04 7.76 -11.02
N ALA A 142 3.88 7.13 -10.19
CA ALA A 142 4.88 7.87 -9.44
C ALA A 142 6.15 8.13 -10.25
N ASP A 143 6.43 7.31 -11.26
CA ASP A 143 7.56 7.49 -12.18
C ASP A 143 7.25 8.45 -13.35
N HIS A 144 6.00 8.91 -13.45
CA HIS A 144 5.47 9.85 -14.45
C HIS A 144 5.61 9.33 -15.89
N ASN A 145 5.55 8.00 -16.08
CA ASN A 145 5.67 7.38 -17.40
C ASN A 145 4.34 7.32 -18.19
N GLY A 146 3.23 7.76 -17.58
CA GLY A 146 1.87 7.74 -18.13
C GLY A 146 1.08 6.46 -17.85
N ILE A 147 1.63 5.54 -17.05
CA ILE A 147 1.08 4.24 -16.69
C ILE A 147 1.11 4.12 -15.16
N PRO A 148 -0.01 3.81 -14.50
CA PRO A 148 0.02 3.60 -13.05
C PRO A 148 0.98 2.50 -12.63
N ASP A 149 1.70 2.69 -11.53
CA ASP A 149 2.78 1.81 -11.03
C ASP A 149 2.30 0.38 -10.74
N HIS A 150 1.00 0.19 -10.49
CA HIS A 150 0.41 -1.12 -10.27
C HIS A 150 0.18 -1.91 -11.57
N VAL A 151 0.20 -1.27 -12.74
CA VAL A 151 -0.05 -1.91 -14.03
C VAL A 151 1.18 -2.71 -14.43
N GLY A 152 1.15 -4.01 -14.11
CA GLY A 152 2.26 -4.94 -14.34
C GLY A 152 2.63 -5.78 -13.11
N LEU A 153 2.03 -5.48 -11.95
CA LEU A 153 2.18 -6.23 -10.71
C LEU A 153 1.13 -7.33 -10.58
#